data_AF-A0A817IND9-F1
#
_entry.id   AF-A0A817IND9-F1
#
_cell.length_a   1.000
_cell.length_b   1.000
_cell.length_c   1.000
_cell.angle_alpha   90.00
_cell.angle_beta   90.00
_cell.angle_gamma   90.00
#
_symmetry.space_group_name_H-M   'P 1'
#
loop_
_entity.id
_entity.type
_entity.pdbx_description
1 polymer ?
#
loop_
_entity_poly.entity_id
_entity_poly.type
_entity_poly.pdbx_seq_one_letter_code
_entity_poly.pdbx_strand_id
1 'polypeptide(L)'
;MLSSVTNSDVDSNQSEVEQQTELMYKDNTIWTAVFNADKTAIDHLIDMDPDIINARGAVGECPIHMLFLYATDKHLEIARDLIIRFPIIVTQIYNKPRYYGENILHIAIVKRNPTMIEWLLNNDHLEPYREQLLTATATGDFFEIGQPSYYGETPLGFACCTNQWDIVEILLKYGADMDVVSKEENIEC
;
A
#
# COMPACT_ATOMS: atom_id res chain seq x y z
N MET A 1 14.70 3.99 -26.00
CA MET A 1 14.28 2.68 -26.54
C MET A 1 12.92 2.39 -25.95
N LEU A 2 11.88 2.24 -26.76
CA LEU A 2 10.55 1.87 -26.27
C LEU A 2 10.62 0.41 -25.85
N SER A 3 10.46 0.11 -24.55
CA SER A 3 10.36 -1.28 -24.10
C SER A 3 9.05 -1.84 -24.67
N SER A 4 9.18 -2.89 -25.48
CA SER A 4 8.04 -3.60 -26.04
C SER A 4 7.46 -4.48 -24.94
N VAL A 5 6.27 -4.13 -24.45
CA VAL A 5 5.45 -5.02 -23.59
C VAL A 5 5.38 -6.38 -24.27
N THR A 6 5.88 -7.43 -23.63
CA THR A 6 5.91 -8.77 -24.23
C THR A 6 4.56 -9.45 -24.05
N ASN A 7 4.22 -10.40 -24.92
CA ASN A 7 2.95 -11.14 -24.83
C ASN A 7 2.79 -11.90 -23.50
N SER A 8 3.90 -12.25 -22.83
CA SER A 8 3.90 -12.89 -21.52
C SER A 8 3.52 -11.95 -20.38
N ASP A 9 3.84 -10.65 -20.48
CA ASP A 9 3.52 -9.66 -19.44
C ASP A 9 2.03 -9.29 -19.48
N VAL A 10 1.43 -9.32 -20.66
CA VAL A 10 -0.03 -9.10 -20.82
C VAL A 10 -0.82 -10.28 -20.24
N ASP A 11 -0.34 -11.51 -20.45
CA ASP A 11 -0.99 -12.74 -20.01
C ASP A 11 -0.90 -12.92 -18.48
N SER A 12 0.24 -12.58 -17.87
CA SER A 12 0.39 -12.58 -16.40
C SER A 12 -0.50 -11.53 -15.74
N ASN A 13 -0.57 -10.32 -16.29
CA ASN A 13 -1.42 -9.24 -15.77
C ASN A 13 -2.90 -9.63 -15.76
N GLN A 14 -3.37 -10.23 -16.85
CA GLN A 14 -4.75 -10.69 -16.97
C GLN A 14 -5.06 -11.78 -15.94
N SER A 15 -4.12 -12.73 -15.75
CA SER A 15 -4.24 -13.81 -14.76
C SER A 15 -4.29 -13.29 -13.31
N GLU A 16 -3.48 -12.31 -12.95
CA GLU A 16 -3.47 -11.71 -11.61
C GLU A 16 -4.80 -11.00 -11.29
N VAL A 17 -5.33 -10.23 -12.24
CA VAL A 17 -6.61 -9.52 -12.10
C VAL A 17 -7.78 -10.51 -11.96
N GLU A 18 -7.76 -11.59 -12.73
CA GLU A 18 -8.75 -12.67 -12.61
C GLU A 18 -8.71 -13.31 -11.21
N GLN A 19 -7.53 -13.64 -10.70
CA GLN A 19 -7.38 -14.20 -9.36
C GLN A 19 -7.85 -13.24 -8.25
N GLN A 20 -7.55 -11.95 -8.36
CA GLN A 20 -8.08 -10.96 -7.40
C GLN A 20 -9.61 -10.90 -7.45
N THR A 21 -10.18 -10.93 -8.66
CA THR A 21 -11.64 -10.94 -8.86
C THR A 21 -12.25 -12.19 -8.22
N GLU A 22 -11.67 -13.36 -8.43
CA GLU A 22 -12.13 -14.60 -7.79
C GLU A 22 -12.09 -14.51 -6.26
N LEU A 23 -11.01 -13.96 -5.67
CA LEU A 23 -10.91 -13.78 -4.23
C LEU A 23 -11.98 -12.82 -3.68
N MET A 24 -12.28 -11.73 -4.38
CA MET A 24 -13.29 -10.73 -3.98
C MET A 24 -14.72 -11.29 -3.92
N TYR A 25 -15.03 -12.30 -4.74
CA TYR A 25 -16.36 -12.92 -4.80
C TYR A 25 -16.41 -14.30 -4.15
N LYS A 26 -15.33 -14.72 -3.48
CA LYS A 26 -15.28 -16.02 -2.79
C LYS A 26 -15.96 -15.90 -1.43
N ASP A 27 -17.05 -16.64 -1.26
CA ASP A 27 -17.87 -16.62 -0.05
C ASP A 27 -17.04 -16.86 1.22
N ASN A 28 -17.38 -16.12 2.28
CA ASN A 28 -16.80 -16.24 3.63
C ASN A 28 -15.27 -16.12 3.69
N THR A 29 -14.68 -15.25 2.87
CA THR A 29 -13.26 -14.92 2.94
C THR A 29 -13.03 -13.51 3.46
N ILE A 30 -11.82 -13.27 4.00
CA ILE A 30 -11.40 -11.92 4.40
C ILE A 30 -11.42 -10.94 3.22
N TRP A 31 -11.17 -11.42 2.00
CA TRP A 31 -11.16 -10.60 0.78
C TRP A 31 -12.55 -10.06 0.43
N THR A 32 -13.57 -10.93 0.45
CA THR A 32 -14.96 -10.53 0.25
C THR A 32 -15.46 -9.62 1.36
N ALA A 33 -15.09 -9.88 2.62
CA ALA A 33 -15.46 -9.03 3.74
C ALA A 33 -14.84 -7.62 3.64
N VAL A 34 -13.56 -7.54 3.26
CA VAL A 34 -12.84 -6.27 3.02
C VAL A 34 -13.41 -5.54 1.81
N PHE A 35 -13.68 -6.24 0.69
CA PHE A 35 -14.28 -5.65 -0.51
C PHE A 35 -15.64 -4.99 -0.22
N ASN A 36 -16.44 -5.58 0.67
CA ASN A 36 -17.76 -5.05 1.04
C ASN A 36 -17.72 -4.07 2.23
N ALA A 37 -16.55 -3.76 2.80
CA ALA A 37 -16.40 -3.04 4.06
C ALA A 37 -17.29 -3.62 5.19
N ASP A 38 -17.41 -4.94 5.26
CA ASP A 38 -18.22 -5.63 6.28
C ASP A 38 -17.40 -5.84 7.55
N LYS A 39 -17.43 -4.84 8.44
CA LYS A 39 -16.70 -4.90 9.72
C LYS A 39 -17.10 -6.11 10.56
N THR A 40 -18.38 -6.47 10.58
CA THR A 40 -18.87 -7.60 11.40
C THR A 40 -18.28 -8.92 10.92
N ALA A 41 -18.27 -9.13 9.59
CA ALA A 41 -17.64 -10.31 9.01
C ALA A 41 -16.12 -10.34 9.23
N ILE A 42 -15.44 -9.19 9.08
CA ILE A 42 -14.01 -9.06 9.36
C ILE A 42 -13.70 -9.41 10.82
N ASP A 43 -14.43 -8.84 11.77
CA ASP A 43 -14.23 -9.10 13.21
C ASP A 43 -14.47 -10.58 13.53
N HIS A 44 -15.53 -11.19 12.99
CA HIS A 44 -15.81 -12.61 13.20
C HIS A 44 -14.70 -13.51 12.65
N LEU A 45 -14.17 -13.20 11.46
CA LEU A 45 -13.07 -13.97 10.87
C LEU A 45 -11.78 -13.85 11.70
N ILE A 46 -11.49 -12.65 12.22
CA ILE A 46 -10.34 -12.40 13.10
C ILE A 46 -10.49 -13.13 14.44
N ASP A 47 -11.71 -13.16 15.01
CA ASP A 47 -11.98 -13.90 16.25
C ASP A 47 -11.76 -15.40 16.09
N MET A 48 -12.01 -15.94 14.88
CA MET A 48 -11.75 -17.34 14.54
C MET A 48 -10.27 -17.62 14.26
N ASP A 49 -9.60 -16.71 13.55
CA ASP A 49 -8.19 -16.81 13.16
C ASP A 49 -7.55 -15.42 13.10
N PRO A 50 -6.84 -14.96 14.16
CA PRO A 50 -6.22 -13.65 14.17
C PRO A 50 -5.16 -13.45 13.07
N ASP A 51 -4.52 -14.53 12.60
CA ASP A 51 -3.50 -14.45 11.55
C ASP A 51 -4.09 -14.16 10.16
N ILE A 52 -5.42 -14.24 10.00
CA ILE A 52 -6.13 -13.96 8.75
C ILE A 52 -5.88 -12.51 8.25
N ILE A 53 -5.55 -11.59 9.16
CA ILE A 53 -5.19 -10.20 8.80
C ILE A 53 -3.91 -10.12 7.96
N ASN A 54 -3.08 -11.17 7.99
CA ASN A 54 -1.85 -11.29 7.21
C ASN A 54 -2.03 -12.09 5.91
N ALA A 55 -3.26 -12.50 5.57
CA ALA A 55 -3.54 -13.22 4.33
C ALA A 55 -2.97 -12.49 3.11
N ARG A 56 -2.52 -13.26 2.12
CA ARG A 56 -1.91 -12.73 0.89
C ARG A 56 -2.79 -12.96 -0.34
N GLY A 57 -3.01 -11.90 -1.11
CA GLY A 57 -3.74 -11.95 -2.37
C GLY A 57 -2.85 -12.34 -3.55
N ALA A 58 -3.39 -12.22 -4.77
CA ALA A 58 -2.74 -12.67 -5.99
C ALA A 58 -1.43 -11.92 -6.28
N VAL A 59 -1.38 -10.63 -5.92
CA VAL A 59 -0.22 -9.76 -6.13
C VAL A 59 0.51 -9.45 -4.82
N GLY A 60 0.26 -10.23 -3.76
CA GLY A 60 0.98 -10.13 -2.50
C GLY A 60 0.48 -9.05 -1.54
N GLU A 61 -0.67 -8.46 -1.83
CA GLU A 61 -1.38 -7.54 -0.96
C GLU A 61 -1.86 -8.22 0.32
N CYS A 62 -2.24 -7.41 1.31
CA CYS A 62 -2.87 -7.84 2.57
C CYS A 62 -4.25 -7.19 2.67
N PRO A 63 -5.15 -7.69 3.55
CA PRO A 63 -6.40 -7.01 3.89
C PRO A 63 -6.23 -5.49 4.15
N ILE A 64 -5.19 -5.08 4.88
CA ILE A 64 -4.95 -3.66 5.17
C ILE A 64 -4.61 -2.84 3.92
N HIS A 65 -3.87 -3.40 2.96
CA HIS A 65 -3.60 -2.76 1.68
C HIS A 65 -4.89 -2.49 0.92
N MET A 66 -5.81 -3.47 0.89
CA MET A 66 -7.08 -3.33 0.20
C MET A 66 -8.01 -2.30 0.85
N LEU A 67 -8.03 -2.22 2.19
CA LEU A 67 -8.76 -1.16 2.91
C LEU A 67 -8.26 0.24 2.52
N PHE A 68 -6.94 0.42 2.41
CA PHE A 68 -6.32 1.66 1.92
C PHE A 68 -6.52 1.89 0.43
N LEU A 69 -6.63 0.83 -0.38
CA LEU A 69 -6.85 0.94 -1.81
C LEU A 69 -8.30 1.30 -2.15
N TYR A 70 -9.30 0.79 -1.42
CA TYR A 70 -10.69 1.17 -1.63
C TYR A 70 -11.00 2.56 -1.06
N ALA A 71 -10.43 2.89 0.11
CA ALA A 71 -10.39 4.23 0.69
C ALA A 71 -11.74 4.97 0.84
N THR A 72 -12.88 4.27 0.93
CA THR A 72 -14.12 4.91 1.38
C THR A 72 -14.08 5.13 2.89
N ASP A 73 -14.91 6.02 3.42
CA ASP A 73 -14.95 6.31 4.86
C ASP A 73 -15.09 5.05 5.71
N LYS A 74 -15.93 4.09 5.28
CA LYS A 74 -16.11 2.80 5.95
C LYS A 74 -14.84 1.95 5.95
N HIS A 75 -14.14 1.85 4.83
CA HIS A 75 -12.90 1.08 4.75
C HIS A 75 -11.82 1.71 5.64
N LEU A 76 -11.72 3.04 5.65
CA LEU A 76 -10.74 3.75 6.46
C LEU A 76 -11.06 3.71 7.95
N GLU A 77 -12.33 3.69 8.35
CA GLU A 77 -12.73 3.44 9.74
C GLU A 77 -12.32 2.04 10.20
N ILE A 78 -12.58 1.01 9.39
CA ILE A 78 -12.15 -0.37 9.65
C ILE A 78 -10.62 -0.46 9.71
N ALA A 79 -9.90 0.19 8.79
CA ALA A 79 -8.45 0.21 8.80
C ALA A 79 -7.89 0.79 10.10
N ARG A 80 -8.45 1.92 10.59
CA ARG A 80 -8.03 2.51 11.88
C ARG A 80 -8.29 1.56 13.05
N ASP A 81 -9.46 0.94 13.09
CA ASP A 81 -9.80 -0.05 14.12
C ASP A 81 -8.80 -1.21 14.14
N LEU A 82 -8.47 -1.77 12.97
CA LEU A 82 -7.49 -2.85 12.86
C LEU A 82 -6.09 -2.41 13.26
N ILE A 83 -5.65 -1.22 12.85
CA ILE A 83 -4.32 -0.69 13.20
C ILE A 83 -4.22 -0.44 14.72
N ILE A 84 -5.29 0.02 15.37
CA ILE A 84 -5.31 0.19 16.83
C ILE A 84 -5.21 -1.16 17.54
N ARG A 85 -5.92 -2.18 17.04
CA ARG A 85 -5.90 -3.54 17.62
C ARG A 85 -4.59 -4.30 17.34
N PHE A 86 -4.02 -4.11 16.16
CA PHE A 86 -2.83 -4.82 15.68
C PHE A 86 -1.82 -3.83 15.05
N PRO A 87 -1.14 -2.99 15.85
CA PRO A 87 -0.27 -1.92 15.33
C PRO A 87 0.77 -2.38 14.30
N ILE A 88 1.32 -3.58 14.46
CA ILE A 88 2.33 -4.16 13.56
C ILE A 88 1.81 -4.36 12.12
N ILE A 89 0.51 -4.37 11.85
CA ILE A 89 0.01 -4.54 10.47
C ILE A 89 0.40 -3.37 9.55
N VAL A 90 0.80 -2.21 10.09
CA VAL A 90 1.28 -1.09 9.28
C VAL A 90 2.62 -1.38 8.60
N THR A 91 3.36 -2.40 9.08
CA THR A 91 4.65 -2.81 8.52
C THR A 91 4.51 -3.69 7.28
N GLN A 92 3.28 -4.05 6.89
CA GLN A 92 3.06 -4.92 5.75
C GLN A 92 3.44 -4.19 4.44
N ILE A 93 4.02 -4.97 3.53
CA ILE A 93 4.34 -4.57 2.16
C ILE A 93 3.75 -5.60 1.19
N TYR A 94 3.48 -5.18 -0.04
CA TYR A 94 3.27 -6.09 -1.15
C TYR A 94 4.52 -6.98 -1.32
N ASN A 95 4.32 -8.29 -1.46
CA ASN A 95 5.41 -9.26 -1.46
C ASN A 95 5.56 -10.07 -2.77
N LYS A 96 4.95 -9.62 -3.87
CA LYS A 96 5.10 -10.20 -5.22
C LYS A 96 5.78 -9.20 -6.15
N PRO A 97 6.43 -9.69 -7.23
CA PRO A 97 7.30 -8.87 -8.10
C PRO A 97 6.65 -7.56 -8.55
N ARG A 98 5.39 -7.62 -9.01
CA ARG A 98 4.71 -6.46 -9.59
C ARG A 98 4.70 -5.21 -8.73
N TYR A 99 4.31 -5.33 -7.46
CA TYR A 99 4.16 -4.19 -6.54
C TYR A 99 5.11 -4.28 -5.35
N TYR A 100 6.16 -5.10 -5.45
CA TYR A 100 7.03 -5.42 -4.33
C TYR A 100 7.47 -4.18 -3.55
N GLY A 101 7.33 -4.23 -2.22
CA GLY A 101 7.79 -3.16 -1.32
C GLY A 101 6.80 -2.00 -1.13
N GLU A 102 5.74 -1.89 -1.94
CA GLU A 102 4.68 -0.90 -1.71
C GLU A 102 4.00 -1.17 -0.37
N ASN A 103 3.83 -0.12 0.45
CA ASN A 103 3.16 -0.18 1.75
C ASN A 103 1.91 0.71 1.78
N ILE A 104 1.17 0.70 2.89
CA ILE A 104 -0.06 1.50 3.04
C ILE A 104 0.17 3.03 2.98
N LEU A 105 1.37 3.52 3.28
CA LEU A 105 1.70 4.94 3.19
C LEU A 105 1.82 5.39 1.72
N HIS A 106 2.45 4.58 0.86
CA HIS A 106 2.46 4.81 -0.60
C HIS A 106 1.02 4.90 -1.15
N ILE A 107 0.18 3.93 -0.79
CA ILE A 107 -1.22 3.89 -1.23
C ILE A 107 -1.97 5.14 -0.75
N ALA A 108 -1.81 5.55 0.51
CA ALA A 108 -2.45 6.73 1.05
C ALA A 108 -2.08 8.03 0.30
N ILE A 109 -0.83 8.11 -0.17
CA ILE A 109 -0.32 9.22 -1.00
C ILE A 109 -0.98 9.18 -2.39
N VAL A 110 -1.06 8.02 -3.03
CA VAL A 110 -1.79 7.87 -4.30
C VAL A 110 -3.27 8.24 -4.13
N LYS A 111 -3.87 7.96 -2.97
CA LYS A 111 -5.25 8.35 -2.63
C LYS A 111 -5.41 9.81 -2.20
N ARG A 112 -4.32 10.58 -2.13
CA ARG A 112 -4.31 12.01 -1.80
C ARG A 112 -5.06 12.31 -0.50
N ASN A 113 -4.84 11.48 0.52
CA ASN A 113 -5.54 11.57 1.80
C ASN A 113 -4.61 12.07 2.92
N PRO A 114 -4.35 13.39 3.02
CA PRO A 114 -3.44 13.95 4.02
C PRO A 114 -3.91 13.69 5.45
N THR A 115 -5.23 13.59 5.68
CA THR A 115 -5.79 13.28 7.01
C THR A 115 -5.38 11.90 7.50
N MET A 116 -5.44 10.89 6.62
CA MET A 116 -5.01 9.53 6.98
C MET A 116 -3.49 9.44 7.14
N ILE A 117 -2.73 10.16 6.31
CA ILE A 117 -1.26 10.22 6.39
C ILE A 117 -0.81 10.83 7.71
N GLU A 118 -1.35 12.01 8.06
CA GLU A 118 -1.08 12.67 9.34
C GLU A 118 -1.44 11.75 10.51
N TRP A 119 -2.58 11.05 10.42
CA TRP A 119 -3.00 10.11 11.47
C TRP A 119 -2.03 8.93 11.62
N LEU A 120 -1.55 8.33 10.53
CA LEU A 120 -0.57 7.23 10.59
C LEU A 120 0.74 7.65 11.26
N LEU A 121 1.21 8.87 10.98
CA LEU A 121 2.53 9.34 11.42
C LEU A 121 2.52 9.98 12.81
N ASN A 122 1.38 10.57 13.21
CA ASN A 122 1.19 11.24 14.50
C ASN A 122 0.63 10.32 15.61
N ASN A 123 0.38 9.05 15.33
CA ASN A 123 -0.16 8.13 16.33
C ASN A 123 0.97 7.55 17.19
N ASP A 124 0.97 7.85 18.50
CA ASP A 124 1.97 7.38 19.46
C ASP A 124 2.09 5.85 19.50
N HIS A 125 1.00 5.11 19.23
CA HIS A 125 1.04 3.65 19.15
C HIS A 125 1.81 3.12 17.93
N LEU A 126 2.02 3.97 16.92
CA LEU A 126 2.71 3.65 15.69
C LEU A 126 4.14 4.21 15.65
N GLU A 127 4.57 4.88 16.72
CA GLU A 127 5.92 5.42 16.88
C GLU A 127 7.02 4.39 16.51
N PRO A 128 6.96 3.12 16.97
CA PRO A 128 8.00 2.13 16.64
C PRO A 128 8.04 1.70 15.17
N TYR A 129 6.98 1.98 14.39
CA TYR A 129 6.84 1.57 12.99
C TYR A 129 6.98 2.73 12.02
N ARG A 130 7.08 3.96 12.52
CA ARG A 130 7.09 5.19 11.70
C ARG A 130 8.25 5.21 10.72
N GLU A 131 9.45 4.85 11.18
CA GLU A 131 10.63 4.79 10.32
C GLU A 131 10.39 3.83 9.15
N GLN A 132 9.93 2.60 9.43
CA GLN A 132 9.62 1.62 8.40
C GLN A 132 8.56 2.10 7.41
N LEU A 133 7.55 2.84 7.87
CA LEU A 133 6.55 3.42 6.98
C LEU A 133 7.17 4.45 6.03
N LEU A 134 8.03 5.33 6.56
CA LEU A 134 8.66 6.43 5.82
C LEU A 134 9.78 5.99 4.88
N THR A 135 10.49 4.91 5.21
CA THR A 135 11.66 4.45 4.44
C THR A 135 11.38 3.25 3.54
N ALA A 136 10.14 2.74 3.50
CA ALA A 136 9.78 1.65 2.59
C ALA A 136 10.03 2.06 1.14
N THR A 137 10.48 1.11 0.32
CA THR A 137 10.78 1.33 -1.09
C THR A 137 9.90 0.45 -1.96
N ALA A 138 9.07 1.05 -2.81
CA ALA A 138 8.30 0.36 -3.83
C ALA A 138 9.20 0.07 -5.05
N THR A 139 9.73 -1.16 -5.12
CA THR A 139 10.73 -1.58 -6.12
C THR A 139 10.21 -2.68 -7.05
N GLY A 140 8.89 -2.89 -7.08
CA GLY A 140 8.29 -3.85 -7.99
C GLY A 140 8.33 -3.41 -9.45
N ASP A 141 8.12 -4.36 -10.37
CA ASP A 141 8.20 -4.15 -11.82
C ASP A 141 7.31 -2.98 -12.32
N PHE A 142 6.21 -2.71 -11.60
CA PHE A 142 5.30 -1.59 -11.90
C PHE A 142 5.92 -0.21 -11.63
N PHE A 143 6.88 -0.13 -10.70
CA PHE A 143 7.57 1.08 -10.26
C PHE A 143 8.98 1.19 -10.84
N GLU A 144 9.32 0.40 -11.87
CA GLU A 144 10.61 0.52 -12.54
C GLU A 144 10.72 1.82 -13.36
N ILE A 145 11.95 2.31 -13.49
CA ILE A 145 12.25 3.46 -14.34
C ILE A 145 11.78 3.20 -15.77
N GLY A 146 11.11 4.20 -16.34
CA GLY A 146 10.55 4.12 -17.69
C GLY A 146 9.13 3.56 -17.75
N GLN A 147 8.59 3.05 -16.65
CA GLN A 147 7.17 2.78 -16.52
C GLN A 147 6.38 4.09 -16.32
N PRO A 148 5.11 4.17 -16.79
CA PRO A 148 4.26 5.34 -16.56
C PRO A 148 4.01 5.67 -15.08
N SER A 149 4.24 4.69 -14.20
CA SER A 149 3.99 4.77 -12.76
C SER A 149 5.26 4.94 -11.93
N TYR A 150 6.38 5.35 -12.56
CA TYR A 150 7.59 5.70 -11.82
C TYR A 150 7.41 7.01 -11.08
N TYR A 151 7.40 6.97 -9.75
CA TYR A 151 7.27 8.13 -8.86
C TYR A 151 8.44 8.25 -7.88
N GLY A 152 9.58 7.65 -8.21
CA GLY A 152 10.59 7.28 -7.21
C GLY A 152 10.16 6.02 -6.44
N GLU A 153 10.94 5.66 -5.42
CA GLU A 153 10.71 4.41 -4.65
C GLU A 153 10.10 4.68 -3.27
N THR A 154 10.33 5.85 -2.67
CA THR A 154 9.94 6.16 -1.29
C THR A 154 8.59 6.89 -1.22
N PRO A 155 7.91 6.91 -0.05
CA PRO A 155 6.72 7.72 0.16
C PRO A 155 6.96 9.21 -0.15
N LEU A 156 8.12 9.76 0.24
CA LEU A 156 8.49 11.14 -0.08
C LEU A 156 8.62 11.34 -1.59
N GLY A 157 9.28 10.42 -2.29
CA GLY A 157 9.37 10.41 -3.75
C GLY A 157 7.99 10.45 -4.40
N PHE A 158 7.07 9.58 -3.95
CA PHE A 158 5.70 9.53 -4.46
C PHE A 158 4.99 10.88 -4.29
N ALA A 159 5.09 11.51 -3.12
CA ALA A 159 4.46 12.80 -2.85
C ALA A 159 5.04 13.93 -3.73
N CYS A 160 6.36 13.95 -3.92
CA CYS A 160 7.05 14.89 -4.80
C CYS A 160 6.63 14.71 -6.27
N CYS A 161 6.72 13.51 -6.81
CA CYS A 161 6.40 13.21 -8.21
C CYS A 161 4.92 13.43 -8.55
N THR A 162 4.03 13.33 -7.57
CA THR A 162 2.59 13.57 -7.73
C THR A 162 2.17 15.01 -7.37
N ASN A 163 3.12 15.92 -7.11
CA ASN A 163 2.91 17.33 -6.77
C ASN A 163 1.99 17.55 -5.55
N GLN A 164 2.21 16.82 -4.47
CA GLN A 164 1.41 16.89 -3.24
C GLN A 164 2.20 17.56 -2.11
N TRP A 165 2.40 18.87 -2.23
CA TRP A 165 3.27 19.64 -1.34
C TRP A 165 2.82 19.66 0.13
N ASP A 166 1.51 19.63 0.37
CA ASP A 166 0.94 19.47 1.71
C ASP A 166 1.36 18.15 2.35
N ILE A 167 1.35 17.06 1.58
CA ILE A 167 1.84 15.75 2.02
C ILE A 167 3.36 15.75 2.19
N VAL A 168 4.11 16.41 1.31
CA VAL A 168 5.58 16.57 1.45
C VAL A 168 5.91 17.23 2.79
N GLU A 169 5.23 18.32 3.14
CA GLU A 169 5.41 18.99 4.43
C GLU A 169 5.11 18.07 5.62
N ILE A 170 4.03 17.28 5.53
CA ILE A 170 3.68 16.28 6.55
C ILE A 170 4.79 15.24 6.69
N LEU A 171 5.25 14.65 5.59
CA LEU A 171 6.30 13.62 5.61
C LEU A 171 7.60 14.15 6.23
N LEU A 172 8.05 15.35 5.83
CA LEU A 172 9.25 15.97 6.38
C LEU A 172 9.11 16.29 7.87
N LYS A 173 7.94 16.77 8.31
CA LYS A 173 7.64 17.02 9.72
C LYS A 173 7.82 15.76 10.59
N TYR A 174 7.52 14.58 10.04
CA TYR A 174 7.62 13.30 10.76
C TYR A 174 8.92 12.53 10.51
N GLY A 175 9.92 13.16 9.89
CA GLY A 175 11.26 12.61 9.76
C GLY A 175 11.51 11.82 8.48
N ALA A 176 10.73 12.05 7.41
CA ALA A 176 11.12 11.59 6.09
C ALA A 176 12.45 12.22 5.69
N ASP A 177 13.41 11.38 5.32
CA ASP A 177 14.73 11.84 4.91
C ASP A 177 14.68 12.33 3.44
N MET A 178 15.13 13.57 3.25
CA MET A 178 15.16 14.26 1.96
C MET A 178 16.32 13.78 1.09
N ASP A 179 17.36 13.20 1.70
CA ASP A 179 18.57 12.73 1.03
C ASP A 179 18.46 11.25 0.62
N VAL A 180 17.31 10.60 0.88
CA VAL A 180 17.03 9.26 0.35
C VAL A 180 16.78 9.38 -1.15
N VAL A 181 17.87 9.38 -1.87
CA VAL A 181 17.90 9.14 -3.30
C VAL A 181 17.42 7.71 -3.52
N SER A 182 16.49 7.53 -4.47
CA SER A 182 16.28 6.21 -5.06
C SER A 182 17.65 5.66 -5.46
N LYS A 183 17.84 4.34 -5.43
CA LYS A 183 19.17 3.72 -5.61
C LYS A 183 19.88 4.03 -6.94
N GLU A 184 19.32 4.89 -7.78
CA GLU A 184 19.81 5.26 -9.09
C GLU A 184 19.78 6.79 -9.28
N GLU A 185 20.66 7.49 -8.55
CA GLU A 185 21.15 8.80 -9.01
C GLU A 185 21.77 8.63 -10.41
N ASN A 186 21.03 8.95 -11.47
CA ASN A 186 21.50 9.53 -12.74
C ASN A 186 20.36 9.65 -13.78
N ILE A 187 19.28 10.37 -13.45
CA ILE A 187 18.41 10.90 -14.49
C ILE A 187 18.28 12.40 -14.25
N GLU A 188 19.14 13.14 -14.93
CA GLU A 188 18.91 14.57 -15.20
C GLU A 188 17.51 14.71 -15.81
N CYS A 189 16.68 15.52 -15.15
CA CYS A 189 15.35 15.93 -15.60
C CYS A 189 15.39 16.57 -17.00
#